data_AF-A0A529FXW9-F1
#
_entry.id   AF-A0A529FXW9-F1
#
_cell.length_a   1.000
_cell.length_b   1.000
_cell.length_c   1.000
_cell.angle_alpha   90.00
_cell.angle_beta   90.00
_cell.angle_gamma   90.00
#
_symmetry.space_group_name_H-M   'P 1'
#
loop_
_entity.id
_entity.type
_entity.pdbx_description
1 polymer ?
#
loop_
_entity_poly.entity_id
_entity_poly.type
_entity_poly.pdbx_seq_one_letter_code
_entity_poly.pdbx_strand_id
1 'polypeptide(L)'
;MLERALRQPHPGDTPVIFETADRFDFGSREFRLLFNRARATAFQHPDWLTAFYRHLVPAHGVEPLVVTGRDAAGDLQLVVPLVRRRAEDGSRSIEYAFLGVTDYACPIVAEGLWLDERTAQAFHHALGSHAGLKIGPVHHQHVQQWRSLLGSEPLALGFGAHAVRYGFPYGEWRRANLGSHRAAALDRKARRLDDTGALRLELLECDAVRSAMMAGRDFRSGRFPDDPLQTAHGLEFYIDVAT
;
A
#
# COMPACT_ATOMS: atom_id res chain seq x y z
N MET A 1 -44.69 -0.68 -15.16
CA MET A 1 -43.91 0.23 -16.02
C MET A 1 -43.52 1.41 -15.15
N LEU A 2 -42.38 1.33 -14.47
CA LEU A 2 -41.84 2.44 -13.69
C LEU A 2 -40.65 2.98 -14.48
N GLU A 3 -40.79 4.21 -14.95
CA GLU A 3 -39.77 4.94 -15.70
C GLU A 3 -38.47 4.97 -14.91
N ARG A 4 -37.44 4.30 -15.44
CA ARG A 4 -36.04 4.57 -15.10
C ARG A 4 -35.79 6.03 -15.49
N ALA A 5 -35.85 6.93 -14.52
CA ALA A 5 -35.39 8.30 -14.72
C ALA A 5 -33.95 8.23 -15.23
N LEU A 6 -33.76 8.59 -16.50
CA LEU A 6 -32.46 8.74 -17.13
C LEU A 6 -31.72 9.87 -16.40
N ARG A 7 -30.83 9.49 -15.49
CA ARG A 7 -30.01 10.41 -14.72
C ARG A 7 -29.08 11.14 -15.69
N GLN A 8 -29.09 12.47 -15.66
CA GLN A 8 -28.20 13.28 -16.49
C GLN A 8 -26.74 13.06 -16.06
N PRO A 9 -25.80 12.89 -17.01
CA PRO A 9 -24.39 12.74 -16.70
C PRO A 9 -23.87 13.98 -15.98
N HIS A 10 -23.14 13.78 -14.88
CA HIS A 10 -22.48 14.88 -14.20
C HIS A 10 -21.26 15.29 -15.03
N PRO A 11 -20.83 16.57 -15.05
CA PRO A 11 -19.69 17.03 -15.88
C PRO A 11 -18.33 16.34 -15.59
N GLY A 12 -18.28 15.41 -14.63
CA GLY A 12 -17.13 14.57 -14.28
C GLY A 12 -17.27 13.07 -14.62
N ASP A 13 -18.33 12.65 -15.33
CA ASP A 13 -18.53 11.26 -15.78
C ASP A 13 -17.62 10.91 -16.97
N THR A 14 -16.32 11.16 -16.85
CA THR A 14 -15.39 10.72 -17.90
C THR A 14 -15.25 9.21 -17.78
N PRO A 15 -15.67 8.43 -18.79
CA PRO A 15 -15.54 6.99 -18.73
C PRO A 15 -14.07 6.60 -18.59
N VAL A 16 -13.80 5.72 -17.63
CA VAL A 16 -12.46 5.17 -17.40
C VAL A 16 -12.33 3.84 -18.15
N ILE A 17 -11.29 3.74 -18.98
CA ILE A 17 -10.91 2.53 -19.70
C ILE A 17 -9.95 1.76 -18.81
N PHE A 18 -10.30 0.52 -18.49
CA PHE A 18 -9.50 -0.36 -17.65
C PHE A 18 -8.67 -1.33 -18.49
N GLU A 19 -7.39 -1.46 -18.13
CA GLU A 19 -6.45 -2.41 -18.74
C GLU A 19 -5.66 -3.13 -17.65
N THR A 20 -5.24 -4.35 -17.96
CA THR A 20 -4.27 -5.09 -17.15
C THR A 20 -2.91 -5.11 -17.83
N ALA A 21 -1.86 -5.01 -17.02
CA ALA A 21 -0.50 -5.12 -17.48
C ALA A 21 0.30 -6.05 -16.55
N ASP A 22 1.06 -6.97 -17.13
CA ASP A 22 2.04 -7.77 -16.39
C ASP A 22 3.34 -6.97 -16.12
N ARG A 23 3.46 -5.75 -16.65
CA ARG A 23 4.54 -4.80 -16.37
C ARG A 23 4.02 -3.39 -16.34
N PHE A 24 4.36 -2.64 -15.30
CA PHE A 24 4.01 -1.23 -15.15
C PHE A 24 5.19 -0.48 -14.55
N ASP A 25 5.52 0.69 -15.10
CA ASP A 25 6.60 1.54 -14.59
C ASP A 25 6.06 2.47 -13.49
N PHE A 26 6.20 2.04 -12.24
CA PHE A 26 5.88 2.86 -11.07
C PHE A 26 6.85 4.04 -10.88
N GLY A 27 8.00 4.05 -11.54
CA GLY A 27 8.91 5.20 -11.57
C GLY A 27 8.46 6.31 -12.51
N SER A 28 7.51 6.03 -13.41
CA SER A 28 7.06 6.92 -14.48
C SER A 28 6.49 8.24 -13.97
N ARG A 29 6.59 9.28 -14.81
CA ARG A 29 6.01 10.60 -14.53
C ARG A 29 4.49 10.53 -14.32
N GLU A 30 3.79 9.71 -15.10
CA GLU A 30 2.33 9.58 -14.98
C GLU A 30 1.91 8.97 -13.64
N PHE A 31 2.61 7.94 -13.17
CA PHE A 31 2.31 7.33 -11.88
C PHE A 31 2.60 8.29 -10.73
N ARG A 32 3.73 9.03 -10.78
CA ARG A 32 4.05 10.07 -9.79
C ARG A 32 2.99 11.17 -9.73
N LEU A 33 2.47 11.61 -10.88
CA LEU A 33 1.39 12.60 -10.93
C LEU A 33 0.10 12.05 -10.33
N LEU A 34 -0.28 10.81 -10.64
CA LEU A 34 -1.43 10.15 -10.03
C LEU A 34 -1.26 10.00 -8.51
N PHE A 35 -0.10 9.53 -8.05
CA PHE A 35 0.20 9.35 -6.62
C PHE A 35 0.03 10.66 -5.84
N ASN A 36 0.56 11.77 -6.37
CA ASN A 36 0.49 13.09 -5.72
C ASN A 36 -0.92 13.65 -5.58
N ARG A 37 -1.86 13.22 -6.41
CA ARG A 37 -3.29 13.61 -6.35
C ARG A 37 -4.19 12.52 -5.77
N ALA A 38 -3.62 11.40 -5.32
CA ALA A 38 -4.37 10.31 -4.72
C ALA A 38 -4.26 10.36 -3.20
N ARG A 39 -5.26 9.82 -2.51
CA ARG A 39 -5.17 9.56 -1.06
C ARG A 39 -4.40 8.26 -0.82
N ALA A 40 -3.17 8.17 -1.32
CA ALA A 40 -2.32 6.99 -1.22
C ALA A 40 -1.57 6.91 0.12
N THR A 41 -1.07 5.73 0.47
CA THR A 41 -0.20 5.53 1.63
C THR A 41 1.26 5.38 1.19
N ALA A 42 2.19 5.33 2.16
CA ALA A 42 3.61 5.05 1.87
C ALA A 42 3.81 3.73 1.09
N PHE A 43 2.91 2.75 1.26
CA PHE A 43 2.98 1.47 0.57
C PHE A 43 2.55 1.52 -0.91
N GLN A 44 2.09 2.68 -1.38
CA GLN A 44 1.80 2.94 -2.80
C GLN A 44 2.78 3.95 -3.39
N HIS A 45 3.82 4.33 -2.64
CA HIS A 45 4.86 5.22 -3.13
C HIS A 45 5.55 4.61 -4.37
N PRO A 46 5.93 5.43 -5.37
CA PRO A 46 6.70 4.99 -6.54
C PRO A 46 7.87 4.06 -6.20
N ASP A 47 8.71 4.47 -5.25
CA ASP A 47 9.92 3.72 -4.88
C ASP A 47 9.56 2.41 -4.17
N TRP A 48 8.51 2.42 -3.34
CA TRP A 48 8.00 1.21 -2.69
C TRP A 48 7.51 0.17 -3.70
N LEU A 49 6.61 0.55 -4.60
CA LEU A 49 6.04 -0.38 -5.58
C LEU A 49 7.09 -0.81 -6.61
N THR A 50 7.99 0.09 -7.03
CA THR A 50 9.11 -0.25 -7.92
C THR A 50 9.97 -1.35 -7.30
N ALA A 51 10.43 -1.17 -6.05
CA ALA A 51 11.23 -2.18 -5.36
C ALA A 51 10.44 -3.46 -5.08
N PHE A 52 9.15 -3.35 -4.73
CA PHE A 52 8.27 -4.49 -4.45
C PHE A 52 8.18 -5.44 -5.65
N TYR A 53 7.86 -4.89 -6.83
CA TYR A 53 7.72 -5.69 -8.06
C TYR A 53 9.07 -6.20 -8.58
N ARG A 54 10.16 -5.51 -8.27
CA ARG A 54 11.52 -5.92 -8.63
C ARG A 54 12.02 -7.10 -7.80
N HIS A 55 11.81 -7.07 -6.48
CA HIS A 55 12.44 -8.03 -5.56
C HIS A 55 11.49 -9.09 -5.03
N LEU A 56 10.31 -8.69 -4.57
CA LEU A 56 9.43 -9.58 -3.80
C LEU A 56 8.55 -10.44 -4.71
N VAL A 57 7.99 -9.86 -5.77
CA VAL A 57 7.18 -10.60 -6.75
C VAL A 57 7.91 -11.83 -7.30
N PRO A 58 9.13 -11.72 -7.86
CA PRO A 58 9.85 -12.90 -8.33
C PRO A 58 10.28 -13.83 -7.19
N ALA A 59 10.70 -13.31 -6.03
CA ALA A 59 11.12 -14.13 -4.89
C ALA A 59 10.01 -15.02 -4.33
N HIS A 60 8.75 -14.56 -4.42
CA HIS A 60 7.58 -15.33 -4.00
C HIS A 60 7.00 -16.20 -5.11
N GLY A 61 7.61 -16.24 -6.31
CA GLY A 61 7.13 -17.03 -7.44
C GLY A 61 5.74 -16.62 -7.92
N VAL A 62 5.36 -15.35 -7.72
CA VAL A 62 4.07 -14.80 -8.17
C VAL A 62 4.24 -13.96 -9.41
N GLU A 63 3.20 -13.88 -10.22
CA GLU A 63 3.21 -13.10 -11.45
C GLU A 63 2.77 -11.65 -11.15
N PRO A 64 3.46 -10.64 -11.71
CA PRO A 64 3.01 -9.25 -11.62
C PRO A 64 1.64 -9.08 -12.31
N LEU A 65 0.75 -8.29 -11.71
CA LEU A 65 -0.51 -7.88 -12.33
C LEU A 65 -0.86 -6.46 -11.87
N VAL A 66 -0.97 -5.51 -12.79
CA VAL A 66 -1.36 -4.15 -12.46
C VAL A 66 -2.60 -3.80 -13.27
N VAL A 67 -3.66 -3.38 -12.58
CA VAL A 67 -4.83 -2.80 -13.25
C VAL A 67 -4.62 -1.29 -13.34
N THR A 68 -4.79 -0.73 -14.53
CA THR A 68 -4.77 0.71 -14.77
C THR A 68 -6.14 1.17 -15.25
N GLY A 69 -6.52 2.40 -14.90
CA GLY A 69 -7.70 3.08 -15.41
C GLY A 69 -7.30 4.42 -16.01
N ARG A 70 -7.62 4.64 -17.28
CA ARG A 70 -7.32 5.89 -18.01
C ARG A 70 -8.59 6.57 -18.46
N ASP A 71 -8.61 7.89 -18.46
CA ASP A 71 -9.72 8.64 -19.05
C ASP A 71 -9.67 8.68 -20.59
N ALA A 72 -10.63 9.36 -21.21
CA ALA A 72 -10.71 9.49 -22.67
C ALA A 72 -9.52 10.27 -23.27
N ALA A 73 -8.81 11.09 -22.50
CA ALA A 73 -7.59 11.77 -22.94
C ALA A 73 -6.34 10.88 -22.81
N GLY A 74 -6.47 9.71 -22.20
CA GLY A 74 -5.38 8.76 -21.94
C GLY A 74 -4.66 9.01 -20.61
N ASP A 75 -5.10 9.97 -19.80
CA ASP A 75 -4.46 10.28 -18.54
C ASP A 75 -4.77 9.19 -17.50
N LEU A 76 -3.74 8.81 -16.74
CA LEU A 76 -3.82 7.76 -15.73
C LEU A 76 -4.61 8.24 -14.50
N GLN A 77 -5.82 7.72 -14.32
CA GLN A 77 -6.74 8.09 -13.24
C GLN A 77 -6.76 7.07 -12.08
N LEU A 78 -6.37 5.82 -12.35
CA LEU A 78 -6.45 4.75 -11.38
C LEU A 78 -5.33 3.73 -11.59
N VAL A 79 -4.76 3.23 -10.50
CA VAL A 79 -3.86 2.08 -10.48
C VAL A 79 -4.22 1.17 -9.30
N VAL A 80 -4.30 -0.14 -9.55
CA VAL A 80 -4.43 -1.16 -8.51
C VAL A 80 -3.26 -2.13 -8.65
N PRO A 81 -2.29 -2.12 -7.71
CA PRO A 81 -1.18 -3.04 -7.72
C PRO A 81 -1.62 -4.40 -7.16
N LEU A 82 -1.60 -5.42 -8.01
CA LEU A 82 -1.98 -6.80 -7.70
C LEU A 82 -0.82 -7.75 -8.01
N VAL A 83 -0.97 -8.99 -7.59
CA VAL A 83 -0.17 -10.11 -8.04
C VAL A 83 -1.08 -11.29 -8.33
N ARG A 84 -0.62 -12.18 -9.18
CA ARG A 84 -1.35 -13.37 -9.61
C ARG A 84 -0.59 -14.61 -9.17
N ARG A 85 -1.26 -15.50 -8.46
CA ARG A 85 -0.74 -16.82 -8.07
C ARG A 85 -1.31 -17.87 -9.00
N ARG A 86 -0.45 -18.73 -9.51
CA ARG A 86 -0.85 -19.88 -10.30
C ARG A 86 -0.77 -21.14 -9.43
N ALA A 87 -1.88 -21.86 -9.33
CA ALA A 87 -1.90 -23.17 -8.70
C ALA A 87 -1.42 -24.25 -9.68
N GLU A 88 -1.10 -25.43 -9.15
CA GLU A 88 -0.64 -26.58 -9.94
C GLU A 88 -1.69 -27.05 -10.95
N ASP A 89 -2.98 -26.93 -10.62
CA ASP A 89 -4.11 -27.27 -11.49
C ASP A 89 -4.37 -26.22 -12.60
N GLY A 90 -3.54 -25.18 -12.68
CA GLY A 90 -3.64 -24.10 -13.65
C GLY A 90 -4.61 -22.99 -13.26
N SER A 91 -5.33 -23.10 -12.14
CA SER A 91 -6.17 -22.03 -11.63
C SER A 91 -5.34 -20.82 -11.20
N ARG A 92 -5.94 -19.62 -11.32
CA ARG A 92 -5.28 -18.35 -11.06
C ARG A 92 -6.03 -17.59 -9.99
N SER A 93 -5.41 -17.36 -8.85
CA SER A 93 -5.92 -16.43 -7.84
C SER A 93 -5.19 -15.10 -7.94
N ILE A 94 -5.91 -14.03 -7.64
CA ILE A 94 -5.37 -12.67 -7.64
C ILE A 94 -5.39 -12.18 -6.20
N GLU A 95 -4.33 -11.51 -5.79
CA GLU A 95 -4.29 -10.83 -4.49
C GLU A 95 -3.68 -9.44 -4.65
N TYR A 96 -3.95 -8.57 -3.68
CA TYR A 96 -3.28 -7.28 -3.61
C TYR A 96 -1.75 -7.46 -3.47
N ALA A 97 -0.97 -6.52 -3.99
CA ALA A 97 0.48 -6.44 -3.84
C ALA A 97 0.88 -6.23 -2.35
N PHE A 98 0.78 -7.29 -1.57
CA PHE A 98 0.90 -7.27 -0.11
C PHE A 98 2.19 -7.95 0.36
N LEU A 99 2.36 -9.23 0.03
CA LEU A 99 3.54 -10.10 0.30
C LEU A 99 4.22 -9.89 1.67
N GLY A 100 3.44 -9.54 2.70
CA GLY A 100 3.91 -9.39 4.08
C GLY A 100 4.68 -8.10 4.39
N VAL A 101 4.85 -7.19 3.43
CA VAL A 101 5.58 -5.92 3.64
C VAL A 101 4.68 -4.68 3.61
N THR A 102 3.48 -4.80 3.06
CA THR A 102 2.47 -3.73 3.01
C THR A 102 1.54 -3.84 4.21
N ASP A 103 1.16 -2.74 4.86
CA ASP A 103 0.18 -2.82 5.97
C ASP A 103 -1.28 -2.74 5.48
N TYR A 104 -1.55 -1.98 4.41
CA TYR A 104 -2.91 -1.77 3.91
C TYR A 104 -3.00 -1.81 2.39
N ALA A 105 -3.97 -2.56 1.89
CA ALA A 105 -4.39 -2.55 0.51
C ALA A 105 -5.16 -1.25 0.20
N CYS A 106 -4.62 -0.43 -0.69
CA CYS A 106 -5.18 0.87 -1.07
C CYS A 106 -5.13 1.00 -2.60
N PRO A 107 -6.27 1.18 -3.28
CA PRO A 107 -6.23 1.52 -4.70
C PRO A 107 -5.69 2.95 -4.84
N ILE A 108 -4.87 3.21 -5.84
CA ILE A 108 -4.40 4.56 -6.15
C ILE A 108 -5.42 5.17 -7.09
N VAL A 109 -6.26 6.07 -6.57
CA VAL A 109 -7.36 6.68 -7.30
C VAL A 109 -7.20 8.18 -7.29
N ALA A 110 -7.26 8.81 -8.48
CA ALA A 110 -7.19 10.26 -8.61
C ALA A 110 -8.31 10.93 -7.81
N GLU A 111 -7.98 12.02 -7.11
CA GLU A 111 -8.98 12.84 -6.46
C GLU A 111 -10.04 13.34 -7.46
N GLY A 112 -11.31 13.27 -7.07
CA GLY A 112 -12.44 13.62 -7.92
C GLY A 112 -12.90 12.53 -8.87
N LEU A 113 -12.18 11.41 -9.01
CA LEU A 113 -12.67 10.29 -9.83
C LEU A 113 -13.91 9.65 -9.18
N TRP A 114 -15.01 9.63 -9.93
CA TRP A 114 -16.25 8.98 -9.51
C TRP A 114 -16.19 7.48 -9.82
N LEU A 115 -16.45 6.65 -8.80
CA LEU A 115 -16.46 5.19 -8.91
C LEU A 115 -17.89 4.69 -8.71
N ASP A 116 -18.45 4.05 -9.73
CA ASP A 116 -19.83 3.55 -9.74
C ASP A 116 -19.92 2.08 -10.19
N GLU A 117 -21.15 1.60 -10.40
CA GLU A 117 -21.42 0.23 -10.85
C GLU A 117 -20.76 -0.08 -12.21
N ARG A 118 -20.68 0.89 -13.12
CA ARG A 118 -20.02 0.70 -14.43
C ARG A 118 -18.52 0.57 -14.23
N THR A 119 -17.94 1.38 -13.34
CA THR A 119 -16.53 1.25 -12.95
C THR A 119 -16.24 -0.13 -12.37
N ALA A 120 -17.11 -0.64 -11.49
CA ALA A 120 -16.96 -1.98 -10.91
C ALA A 120 -17.00 -3.07 -12.00
N GLN A 121 -17.98 -3.00 -12.90
CA GLN A 121 -18.10 -3.95 -14.02
C GLN A 121 -16.87 -3.91 -14.93
N ALA A 122 -16.36 -2.73 -15.26
CA ALA A 122 -15.16 -2.57 -16.07
C ALA A 122 -13.91 -3.09 -15.37
N PHE A 123 -13.76 -2.86 -14.06
CA PHE A 123 -12.67 -3.40 -13.26
C PHE A 123 -12.68 -4.94 -13.24
N HIS A 124 -13.84 -5.56 -12.98
CA HIS A 124 -14.00 -7.02 -13.04
C HIS A 124 -13.73 -7.59 -14.44
N HIS A 125 -14.20 -6.89 -15.48
CA HIS A 125 -13.93 -7.29 -16.86
C HIS A 125 -12.44 -7.28 -17.19
N ALA A 126 -11.72 -6.24 -16.75
CA ALA A 126 -10.27 -6.13 -16.96
C ALA A 126 -9.47 -7.22 -16.23
N LEU A 127 -9.90 -7.63 -15.04
CA LEU A 127 -9.29 -8.74 -14.30
C LEU A 127 -9.48 -10.10 -15.02
N GLY A 128 -10.54 -10.24 -15.81
CA GLY A 128 -10.87 -11.49 -16.48
C GLY A 128 -11.27 -12.61 -15.50
N SER A 129 -11.25 -13.85 -15.98
CA SER A 129 -11.60 -15.01 -15.17
C SER A 129 -10.48 -15.37 -14.19
N HIS A 130 -10.84 -15.55 -12.92
CA HIS A 130 -9.93 -15.96 -11.84
C HIS A 130 -10.65 -16.81 -10.80
N ALA A 131 -9.91 -17.69 -10.13
CA ALA A 131 -10.44 -18.57 -9.08
C ALA A 131 -10.79 -17.82 -7.77
N GLY A 132 -10.18 -16.65 -7.55
CA GLY A 132 -10.47 -15.82 -6.39
C GLY A 132 -9.70 -14.50 -6.44
N LEU A 133 -10.24 -13.50 -5.75
CA LEU A 133 -9.64 -12.18 -5.57
C LEU A 133 -9.55 -11.88 -4.07
N LYS A 134 -8.33 -11.69 -3.57
CA LYS A 134 -8.07 -11.37 -2.17
C LYS A 134 -7.53 -9.95 -2.02
N ILE A 135 -8.35 -9.07 -1.47
CA ILE A 135 -7.97 -7.70 -1.14
C ILE A 135 -7.99 -7.53 0.38
N GLY A 136 -6.85 -7.17 0.95
CA GLY A 136 -6.77 -6.70 2.33
C GLY A 136 -5.52 -7.17 3.08
N PRO A 137 -5.38 -6.72 4.34
CA PRO A 137 -6.24 -5.78 5.09
C PRO A 137 -6.42 -4.41 4.43
N VAL A 138 -7.58 -3.77 4.66
CA VAL A 138 -7.93 -2.45 4.11
C VAL A 138 -8.13 -1.47 5.26
N HIS A 139 -7.46 -0.31 5.20
CA HIS A 139 -7.70 0.76 6.17
C HIS A 139 -9.09 1.39 5.97
N HIS A 140 -9.78 1.78 7.04
CA HIS A 140 -11.16 2.30 6.98
C HIS A 140 -11.36 3.45 5.97
N GLN A 141 -10.31 4.26 5.75
CA GLN A 141 -10.34 5.37 4.79
C GLN A 141 -10.47 4.93 3.33
N HIS A 142 -10.10 3.68 3.00
CA HIS A 142 -10.11 3.14 1.63
C HIS A 142 -11.24 2.11 1.40
N VAL A 143 -11.99 1.76 2.44
CA VAL A 143 -13.09 0.78 2.35
C VAL A 143 -14.12 1.19 1.31
N GLN A 144 -14.49 2.48 1.23
CA GLN A 144 -15.47 2.92 0.26
C GLN A 144 -14.94 2.85 -1.18
N GLN A 145 -13.66 3.14 -1.41
CA GLN A 145 -13.05 3.01 -2.74
C GLN A 145 -13.05 1.55 -3.20
N TRP A 146 -12.69 0.62 -2.32
CA TRP A 146 -12.77 -0.80 -2.62
C TRP A 146 -14.19 -1.31 -2.80
N ARG A 147 -15.15 -0.88 -1.96
CA ARG A 147 -16.57 -1.21 -2.13
C ARG A 147 -17.05 -0.77 -3.52
N SER A 148 -16.73 0.46 -3.93
CA SER A 148 -17.09 0.97 -5.25
C SER A 148 -16.41 0.22 -6.41
N LEU A 149 -15.13 -0.19 -6.27
CA LEU A 149 -14.42 -0.94 -7.31
C LEU A 149 -14.85 -2.41 -7.42
N LEU A 150 -15.15 -3.04 -6.29
CA LEU A 150 -15.45 -4.47 -6.23
C LEU A 150 -16.95 -4.78 -6.29
N GLY A 151 -17.81 -3.80 -5.99
CA GLY A 151 -19.25 -4.02 -5.85
C GLY A 151 -19.61 -5.01 -4.74
N SER A 152 -18.71 -5.22 -3.77
CA SER A 152 -18.84 -6.22 -2.70
C SER A 152 -18.73 -5.57 -1.32
N GLU A 153 -19.43 -6.11 -0.33
CA GLU A 153 -19.31 -5.65 1.06
C GLU A 153 -18.02 -6.17 1.72
N PRO A 154 -17.32 -5.33 2.52
CA PRO A 154 -16.11 -5.72 3.21
C PRO A 154 -16.41 -6.63 4.40
N LEU A 155 -15.50 -7.57 4.67
CA LEU A 155 -15.48 -8.31 5.92
C LEU A 155 -14.62 -7.57 6.95
N ALA A 156 -15.18 -7.28 8.12
CA ALA A 156 -14.42 -6.69 9.21
C ALA A 156 -13.40 -7.70 9.78
N LEU A 157 -12.14 -7.30 9.86
CA LEU A 157 -11.09 -8.10 10.49
C LEU A 157 -11.04 -7.81 11.99
N GLY A 158 -10.81 -8.85 12.80
CA GLY A 158 -10.83 -8.78 14.26
C GLY A 158 -9.60 -8.12 14.89
N PHE A 159 -8.88 -7.27 14.17
CA PHE A 159 -7.72 -6.54 14.68
C PHE A 159 -7.80 -5.05 14.35
N GLY A 160 -7.31 -4.22 15.26
CA GLY A 160 -7.35 -2.76 15.15
C GLY A 160 -6.09 -2.17 14.54
N ALA A 161 -6.22 -0.98 13.97
CA ALA A 161 -5.11 -0.11 13.61
C ALA A 161 -4.84 0.89 14.75
N HIS A 162 -3.58 1.11 15.09
CA HIS A 162 -3.19 2.15 16.05
C HIS A 162 -2.65 3.37 15.30
N ALA A 163 -3.52 4.33 15.01
CA ALA A 163 -3.11 5.63 14.46
C ALA A 163 -2.79 6.61 15.61
N VAL A 164 -1.73 7.40 15.42
CA VAL A 164 -1.43 8.55 16.27
C VAL A 164 -1.70 9.83 15.50
N ARG A 165 -2.15 10.87 16.20
CA ARG A 165 -2.26 12.21 15.64
C ARG A 165 -0.87 12.79 15.53
N TYR A 166 -0.48 13.23 14.34
CA TYR A 166 0.74 14.01 14.19
C TYR A 166 0.59 15.35 14.93
N GLY A 167 1.69 15.83 15.52
CA GLY A 167 1.72 17.08 16.24
C GLY A 167 3.15 17.56 16.42
N PHE A 168 3.36 18.85 16.27
CA PHE A 168 4.63 19.51 16.53
C PHE A 168 4.35 20.80 17.30
N PRO A 169 5.04 21.07 18.42
CA PRO A 169 6.22 20.36 18.95
C PRO A 169 5.89 19.02 19.64
N TYR A 170 6.92 18.23 19.98
CA TYR A 170 6.77 16.91 20.62
C TYR A 170 5.83 16.92 21.84
N GLY A 171 5.86 17.99 22.65
CA GLY A 171 4.99 18.14 23.81
C GLY A 171 3.49 18.12 23.46
N GLU A 172 3.10 18.63 22.30
CA GLU A 172 1.72 18.60 21.80
C GLU A 172 1.33 17.18 21.37
N TRP A 173 2.15 16.56 20.52
CA TRP A 173 1.97 15.16 20.13
C TRP A 173 1.84 14.25 21.36
N ARG A 174 2.70 14.46 22.37
CA ARG A 174 2.72 13.68 23.61
C ARG A 174 1.39 13.78 24.34
N ARG A 175 0.83 14.98 24.49
CA ARG A 175 -0.48 15.19 25.15
C ARG A 175 -1.63 14.59 24.35
N ALA A 176 -1.59 14.70 23.02
CA ALA A 176 -2.65 14.22 22.14
C ALA A 176 -2.71 12.68 22.06
N ASN A 177 -1.57 11.99 22.26
CA ASN A 177 -1.46 10.55 21.98
C ASN A 177 -1.15 9.68 23.21
N LEU A 178 -0.61 10.25 24.29
CA LEU A 178 -0.22 9.48 25.47
C LEU A 178 -1.00 9.90 26.72
N GLY A 179 -1.62 8.91 27.37
CA GLY A 179 -2.12 9.09 28.74
C GLY A 179 -0.97 9.23 29.75
N SER A 180 -1.24 9.88 30.89
CA SER A 180 -0.26 10.18 31.95
C SER A 180 0.59 8.98 32.36
N HIS A 181 -0.03 7.82 32.54
CA HIS A 181 0.66 6.58 32.91
C HIS A 181 1.66 6.11 31.84
N ARG A 182 1.23 6.04 30.56
CA ARG A 182 2.08 5.59 29.45
C ARG A 182 3.23 6.56 29.23
N ALA A 183 2.95 7.86 29.35
CA ALA A 183 3.95 8.91 29.20
C ALA A 183 5.04 8.79 30.28
N ALA A 184 4.66 8.66 31.56
CA ALA A 184 5.61 8.45 32.66
C ALA A 184 6.43 7.15 32.52
N ALA A 185 5.84 6.09 31.99
CA ALA A 185 6.55 4.84 31.72
C ALA A 185 7.61 5.00 30.61
N LEU A 186 7.33 5.78 29.57
CA LEU A 186 8.30 6.11 28.53
C LEU A 186 9.41 7.01 29.06
N ASP A 187 9.11 8.01 29.91
CA ASP A 187 10.13 8.86 30.54
C ASP A 187 11.11 8.04 31.40
N ARG A 188 10.62 7.01 32.11
CA ARG A 188 11.47 6.06 32.84
C ARG A 188 12.32 5.19 31.93
N LYS A 189 11.85 4.87 30.72
CA LYS A 189 12.64 4.13 29.73
C LYS A 189 13.72 5.01 29.10
N ALA A 190 13.37 6.24 28.73
CA ALA A 190 14.31 7.22 28.18
C ALA A 190 15.49 7.48 29.14
N ARG A 191 15.20 7.77 30.42
CA ARG A 191 16.26 7.96 31.44
C ARG A 191 17.20 6.76 31.57
N ARG A 192 16.66 5.54 31.58
CA ARG A 192 17.49 4.32 31.64
C ARG A 192 18.37 4.13 30.39
N LEU A 193 17.90 4.59 29.23
CA LEU A 193 18.71 4.61 28.02
C LEU A 193 19.84 5.63 28.15
N ASP A 194 19.54 6.84 28.63
CA ASP A 194 20.54 7.89 28.86
C ASP A 194 21.64 7.45 29.84
N ASP A 195 21.28 6.69 30.89
CA ASP A 195 22.23 6.11 31.86
C ASP A 195 23.21 5.10 31.21
N THR A 196 22.82 4.51 30.07
CA THR A 196 23.63 3.51 29.33
C THR A 196 24.48 4.15 28.24
N GLY A 197 24.08 5.33 27.75
CA GLY A 197 24.83 6.12 26.79
C GLY A 197 23.93 7.12 26.05
N ALA A 198 24.54 8.14 25.48
CA ALA A 198 23.80 9.16 24.73
C ALA A 198 23.16 8.56 23.46
N LEU A 199 21.82 8.58 23.40
CA LEU A 199 21.08 8.26 22.19
C LEU A 199 21.26 9.37 21.16
N ARG A 200 21.67 8.99 19.94
CA ARG A 200 21.75 9.91 18.79
C ARG A 200 20.84 9.41 17.67
N LEU A 201 20.18 10.35 17.02
CA LEU A 201 19.43 10.12 15.79
C LEU A 201 20.10 10.94 14.70
N GLU A 202 20.56 10.25 13.66
CA GLU A 202 21.28 10.84 12.54
C GLU A 202 20.58 10.41 11.25
N LEU A 203 20.41 11.36 10.33
CA LEU A 203 19.97 11.03 8.97
C LEU A 203 21.17 10.48 8.22
N LEU A 204 21.02 9.28 7.67
CA LEU A 204 22.09 8.63 6.91
C LEU A 204 22.07 9.08 5.46
N GLU A 205 23.26 9.24 4.88
CA GLU A 205 23.43 9.36 3.43
C GLU A 205 23.26 8.00 2.75
N CYS A 206 22.98 8.02 1.44
CA CYS A 206 22.61 6.82 0.67
C CYS A 206 23.68 5.70 0.72
N ASP A 207 24.96 6.07 0.78
CA ASP A 207 26.09 5.13 0.84
C ASP A 207 26.16 4.35 2.16
N ALA A 208 25.62 4.90 3.25
CA ALA A 208 25.58 4.27 4.56
C ALA A 208 24.36 3.36 4.79
N VAL A 209 23.32 3.46 3.95
CA VAL A 209 22.04 2.75 4.11
C VAL A 209 22.22 1.23 4.19
N ARG A 210 23.01 0.64 3.28
CA ARG A 210 23.23 -0.82 3.24
C ARG A 210 23.83 -1.33 4.55
N SER A 211 24.88 -0.67 5.04
CA SER A 211 25.54 -1.05 6.28
C SER A 211 24.59 -0.94 7.48
N ALA A 212 23.77 0.12 7.53
CA ALA A 212 22.77 0.28 8.57
C ALA A 212 21.67 -0.79 8.52
N MET A 213 21.19 -1.14 7.32
CA MET A 213 20.21 -2.22 7.13
C MET A 213 20.76 -3.59 7.53
N MET A 214 22.03 -3.88 7.22
CA MET A 214 22.70 -5.11 7.66
C MET A 214 22.82 -5.17 9.19
N ALA A 215 23.26 -4.09 9.83
CA ALA A 215 23.30 -4.02 11.29
C ALA A 215 21.91 -4.17 11.91
N GLY A 216 20.88 -3.58 11.29
CA GLY A 216 19.48 -3.72 11.69
C GLY A 216 18.98 -5.16 11.57
N ARG A 217 19.31 -5.86 10.49
CA ARG A 217 19.04 -7.29 10.31
C ARG A 217 19.68 -8.12 11.42
N ASP A 218 20.97 -7.93 11.67
CA ASP A 218 21.71 -8.66 12.71
C ASP A 218 21.09 -8.43 14.10
N PHE A 219 20.75 -7.17 14.42
CA PHE A 219 20.10 -6.82 15.68
C PHE A 219 18.73 -7.49 15.88
N ARG A 220 18.01 -7.75 14.79
CA ARG A 220 16.66 -8.35 14.80
C ARG A 220 16.68 -9.87 14.69
N SER A 221 17.84 -10.48 14.45
CA SER A 221 17.97 -11.93 14.24
C SER A 221 17.39 -12.73 15.41
N GLY A 222 16.56 -13.73 15.09
CA GLY A 222 15.87 -14.59 16.06
C GLY A 222 14.75 -13.94 16.88
N ARG A 223 14.45 -12.64 16.69
CA ARG A 223 13.40 -11.94 17.47
C ARG A 223 12.01 -12.06 16.88
N PHE A 224 11.91 -12.25 15.58
CA PHE A 224 10.66 -12.16 14.82
C PHE A 224 10.59 -13.32 13.81
N PRO A 225 9.61 -14.24 13.94
CA PRO A 225 9.53 -15.48 13.14
C PRO A 225 9.46 -15.28 11.61
N ASP A 226 8.94 -14.13 11.15
CA ASP A 226 8.69 -13.86 9.72
C ASP A 226 9.25 -12.50 9.29
N ASP A 227 10.37 -12.07 9.87
CA ASP A 227 10.95 -10.75 9.57
C ASP A 227 11.51 -10.71 8.14
N PRO A 228 10.92 -9.91 7.23
CA PRO A 228 11.35 -9.86 5.83
C PRO A 228 12.81 -9.42 5.69
N LEU A 229 13.32 -8.60 6.62
CA LEU A 229 14.75 -8.21 6.67
C LEU A 229 15.71 -9.40 6.84
N GLN A 230 15.25 -10.55 7.33
CA GLN A 230 16.07 -11.75 7.49
C GLN A 230 16.25 -12.54 6.20
N THR A 231 15.39 -12.30 5.21
CA THR A 231 15.48 -12.91 3.88
C THR A 231 16.40 -12.10 2.97
N ALA A 232 17.09 -12.75 2.04
CA ALA A 232 17.95 -12.03 1.09
C ALA A 232 17.16 -11.01 0.25
N HIS A 233 15.99 -11.42 -0.27
CA HIS A 233 15.16 -10.56 -1.10
C HIS A 233 14.47 -9.43 -0.34
N GLY A 234 14.05 -9.68 0.91
CA GLY A 234 13.49 -8.63 1.75
C GLY A 234 14.53 -7.61 2.18
N LEU A 235 15.77 -8.03 2.47
CA LEU A 235 16.87 -7.10 2.74
C LEU A 235 17.15 -6.19 1.53
N GLU A 236 17.30 -6.77 0.34
CA GLU A 236 17.55 -5.99 -0.88
C GLU A 236 16.37 -5.07 -1.21
N PHE A 237 15.12 -5.53 -1.01
CA PHE A 237 13.93 -4.69 -1.13
C PHE A 237 14.01 -3.45 -0.24
N TYR A 238 14.31 -3.60 1.05
CA TYR A 238 14.35 -2.46 1.97
C TYR A 238 15.54 -1.53 1.70
N ILE A 239 16.69 -2.06 1.30
CA ILE A 239 17.84 -1.23 0.88
C ILE A 239 17.45 -0.38 -0.32
N ASP A 240 16.85 -0.98 -1.34
CA ASP A 240 16.43 -0.30 -2.59
C ASP A 240 15.37 0.77 -2.33
N VAL A 241 14.44 0.55 -1.40
CA VAL A 241 13.47 1.61 -0.99
C VAL A 241 14.15 2.79 -0.30
N ALA A 242 15.28 2.57 0.36
CA ALA A 242 15.95 3.56 1.20
C ALA A 242 17.09 4.32 0.50
N THR A 243 17.41 4.00 -0.76
CA THR A 243 18.48 4.63 -1.56
C THR A 243 17.93 5.28 -2.82
#